data_AF-Q5G2R4-F1
#
_entry.id   AF-Q5G2R4-F1
#
_cell.length_a   1.000
_cell.length_b   1.000
_cell.length_c   1.000
_cell.angle_alpha   90.00
_cell.angle_beta   90.00
_cell.angle_gamma   90.00
#
_symmetry.space_group_name_H-M   'P 1'
#
loop_
_entity.id
_entity.type
_entity.pdbx_description
1 polymer ?
#
loop_
_entity_poly.entity_id
_entity_poly.type
_entity_poly.pdbx_seq_one_letter_code
_entity_poly.pdbx_strand_id
1 'polypeptide(L)'
;KDVRDRVSLKGLKDGNELRGALKEALYDLIKPLEKPLVLPETKEPFVIMLAGINGAGKTTSIGKFAKYFQAQGKSVLLAAGDTFRAAAREQLQAWGGRNNVTVISQTTGDSAAVCFDAVQAAKARGIDIVLADTAGRLPT
;
A
#
# COMPACT_ATOMS: atom_id res chain seq x y z
N LYS A 1 -13.34 27.88 -6.19
CA LYS A 1 -13.66 29.16 -5.52
C LYS A 1 -12.73 29.26 -4.32
N ASP A 2 -11.83 30.23 -4.36
CA ASP A 2 -10.59 30.27 -3.60
C ASP A 2 -10.87 30.28 -2.09
N VAL A 3 -10.05 29.57 -1.31
CA VAL A 3 -10.13 29.57 0.16
C VAL A 3 -10.05 31.01 0.67
N ARG A 4 -9.31 31.86 -0.04
CA ARG A 4 -9.23 33.31 0.19
C ARG A 4 -10.59 34.01 0.15
N ASP A 5 -11.45 33.68 -0.81
CA ASP A 5 -12.78 34.29 -0.92
C ASP A 5 -13.67 33.85 0.25
N ARG A 6 -13.63 32.56 0.62
CA ARG A 6 -14.40 32.02 1.76
C ARG A 6 -13.95 32.57 3.10
N VAL A 7 -12.65 32.81 3.27
CA VAL A 7 -12.04 33.41 4.46
C VAL A 7 -12.37 34.92 4.54
N SER A 8 -12.24 35.64 3.42
CA SER A 8 -12.54 37.06 3.31
C SER A 8 -14.04 37.35 3.53
N LEU A 9 -14.93 36.55 2.95
CA LEU A 9 -16.39 36.70 3.08
C LEU A 9 -16.92 36.33 4.47
N LYS A 10 -16.22 35.49 5.24
CA LYS A 10 -16.66 35.07 6.59
C LYS A 10 -16.25 36.03 7.71
N GLY A 11 -15.45 37.06 7.42
CA GLY A 11 -15.04 38.05 8.43
C GLY A 11 -14.34 37.40 9.63
N LEU A 12 -13.41 36.47 9.37
CA LEU A 12 -12.74 35.71 10.42
C LEU A 12 -11.94 36.64 11.34
N LYS A 13 -12.13 36.48 12.64
CA LYS A 13 -11.68 37.43 13.68
C LYS A 13 -10.31 37.09 14.25
N ASP A 14 -9.85 35.84 14.13
CA ASP A 14 -8.55 35.38 14.63
C ASP A 14 -7.98 34.16 13.86
N GLY A 15 -6.77 33.74 14.25
CA GLY A 15 -6.04 32.64 13.61
C GLY A 15 -6.64 31.24 13.81
N ASN A 16 -7.44 31.02 14.85
CA ASN A 16 -8.12 29.72 15.07
C ASN A 16 -9.29 29.57 14.10
N GLU A 17 -10.05 30.63 13.89
CA GLU A 17 -11.12 30.65 12.90
C GLU A 17 -10.57 30.43 11.48
N LEU A 18 -9.41 31.01 11.15
CA LEU A 18 -8.71 30.78 9.89
C LEU A 18 -8.28 29.31 9.73
N ARG A 19 -7.69 28.71 10.76
CA ARG A 19 -7.28 27.29 10.74
C ARG A 19 -8.47 26.37 10.53
N GLY A 20 -9.61 26.67 11.17
CA GLY A 20 -10.87 25.97 10.96
C GLY A 20 -11.34 26.07 9.51
N ALA A 21 -11.40 27.29 8.96
CA ALA A 21 -11.82 27.52 7.58
C ALA A 21 -10.92 26.80 6.55
N LEU A 22 -9.60 26.77 6.79
CA LEU A 22 -8.66 26.04 5.94
C LEU A 22 -8.87 24.52 6.02
N LYS A 23 -9.08 23.98 7.23
CA LYS A 23 -9.36 22.54 7.42
C LYS A 23 -10.61 22.12 6.66
N GLU A 24 -11.71 22.88 6.78
CA GLU A 24 -12.96 22.59 6.08
C GLU A 24 -12.78 22.68 4.56
N ALA A 25 -12.04 23.67 4.06
CA ALA A 25 -11.77 23.78 2.63
C ALA A 25 -10.95 22.60 2.09
N LEU A 26 -9.94 22.13 2.84
CA LEU A 26 -9.19 20.92 2.48
C LEU A 26 -10.06 19.67 2.53
N TYR A 27 -10.93 19.56 3.53
CA TYR A 27 -11.85 18.44 3.65
C TYR A 27 -12.85 18.41 2.49
N ASP A 28 -13.49 19.53 2.16
CA ASP A 28 -14.38 19.67 1.00
C ASP A 28 -13.69 19.27 -0.31
N LEU A 29 -12.39 19.56 -0.43
CA LEU A 29 -11.59 19.24 -1.61
C LEU A 29 -11.27 17.74 -1.70
N ILE A 30 -10.90 17.10 -0.59
CA ILE A 30 -10.43 15.72 -0.56
C ILE A 30 -11.59 14.72 -0.46
N LYS A 31 -12.66 15.05 0.29
CA LYS A 31 -13.78 14.13 0.58
C LYS A 31 -14.39 13.48 -0.67
N PRO A 32 -14.61 14.17 -1.80
CA PRO A 32 -15.17 13.54 -3.00
C PRO A 32 -14.23 12.51 -3.65
N LEU A 33 -12.93 12.54 -3.32
CA LEU A 33 -11.90 11.64 -3.83
C LEU A 33 -11.69 10.41 -2.94
N GLU A 34 -12.22 10.43 -1.72
CA GLU A 34 -12.12 9.34 -0.77
C GLU A 34 -12.95 8.14 -1.28
N LYS A 35 -12.26 7.03 -1.59
CA LYS A 35 -12.89 5.78 -1.99
C LYS A 35 -12.30 4.63 -1.16
N PRO A 36 -13.12 3.80 -0.51
CA PRO A 36 -12.62 2.65 0.21
C PRO A 36 -12.02 1.63 -0.77
N LEU A 37 -10.97 0.92 -0.33
CA LEU A 37 -10.48 -0.25 -1.04
C LEU A 37 -11.44 -1.42 -0.75
N VAL A 38 -12.28 -1.76 -1.72
CA VAL A 38 -13.20 -2.90 -1.63
C VAL A 38 -12.51 -4.13 -2.22
N LEU A 39 -12.36 -5.17 -1.40
CA LEU A 39 -11.87 -6.46 -1.88
C LEU A 39 -13.02 -7.19 -2.59
N PRO A 40 -12.84 -7.68 -3.83
CA PRO A 40 -13.88 -8.39 -4.54
C PRO A 40 -14.19 -9.73 -3.87
N GLU A 41 -15.46 -10.11 -3.83
CA GLU A 41 -15.92 -11.41 -3.31
C GLU A 41 -15.76 -12.51 -4.38
N THR A 42 -14.53 -12.76 -4.80
CA THR A 42 -14.19 -13.83 -5.74
C THR A 42 -13.39 -14.92 -5.04
N LYS A 43 -13.28 -16.09 -5.69
CA LYS A 43 -12.38 -17.17 -5.22
C LYS A 43 -10.91 -16.91 -5.59
N GLU A 44 -10.61 -15.79 -6.24
CA GLU A 44 -9.24 -15.47 -6.65
C GLU A 44 -8.57 -14.56 -5.62
N PRO A 45 -7.26 -14.72 -5.40
CA PRO A 45 -6.51 -13.82 -4.52
C PRO A 45 -6.54 -12.39 -5.07
N PHE A 46 -6.81 -11.42 -4.21
CA PHE A 46 -6.69 -10.01 -4.54
C PHE A 46 -5.21 -9.58 -4.53
N VAL A 47 -4.70 -9.15 -5.68
CA VAL A 47 -3.29 -8.79 -5.84
C VAL A 47 -3.09 -7.29 -5.69
N ILE A 48 -2.23 -6.88 -4.76
CA ILE A 48 -1.83 -5.49 -4.55
C ILE A 48 -0.34 -5.38 -4.82
N MET A 49 0.03 -4.62 -5.85
CA MET A 49 1.40 -4.34 -6.22
C MET A 49 1.81 -2.96 -5.72
N LEU A 50 2.91 -2.88 -4.96
CA LEU A 50 3.43 -1.61 -4.49
C LEU A 50 4.49 -1.11 -5.44
N ALA A 51 4.20 0.00 -6.13
CA ALA A 51 5.11 0.68 -7.03
C ALA A 51 5.57 2.02 -6.42
N GLY A 52 6.74 2.50 -6.88
CA GLY A 52 7.32 3.78 -6.43
C GLY A 52 8.84 3.72 -6.30
N ILE A 53 9.48 4.88 -6.11
CA ILE A 53 10.95 5.00 -6.07
C ILE A 53 11.58 4.32 -4.85
N ASN A 54 12.90 4.14 -4.88
CA ASN A 54 13.66 3.71 -3.70
C ASN A 54 13.49 4.72 -2.55
N GLY A 55 13.37 4.22 -1.32
CA GLY A 55 13.18 5.06 -0.14
C GLY A 55 11.72 5.52 0.12
N ALA A 56 10.79 5.34 -0.83
CA ALA A 56 9.38 5.72 -0.66
C ALA A 56 8.61 4.86 0.37
N GLY A 57 9.26 3.87 1.00
CA GLY A 57 8.65 3.06 2.05
C GLY A 57 7.78 1.90 1.57
N LYS A 58 7.98 1.38 0.35
CA LYS A 58 7.21 0.26 -0.22
C LYS A 58 7.23 -0.98 0.66
N THR A 59 8.41 -1.55 0.91
CA THR A 59 8.59 -2.76 1.73
C THR A 59 8.03 -2.58 3.15
N THR A 60 8.20 -1.39 3.74
CA THR A 60 7.60 -1.05 5.05
C THR A 60 6.07 -1.00 5.00
N SER A 61 5.51 -0.46 3.93
CA SER A 61 4.06 -0.40 3.72
C SER A 61 3.46 -1.79 3.50
N ILE A 62 4.18 -2.71 2.84
CA ILE A 62 3.76 -4.12 2.75
C ILE A 62 3.61 -4.74 4.13
N GLY A 63 4.59 -4.56 5.03
CA GLY A 63 4.50 -5.06 6.40
C GLY A 63 3.29 -4.51 7.16
N LYS A 64 2.95 -3.22 6.96
CA LYS A 64 1.76 -2.59 7.54
C LYS A 64 0.47 -3.15 6.94
N PHE A 65 0.40 -3.29 5.61
CA PHE A 65 -0.78 -3.85 4.94
C PHE A 65 -1.02 -5.31 5.31
N ALA A 66 0.05 -6.11 5.43
CA ALA A 66 -0.07 -7.48 5.89
C ALA A 66 -0.77 -7.54 7.25
N LYS A 67 -0.31 -6.73 8.22
CA LYS A 67 -0.94 -6.66 9.54
C LYS A 67 -2.37 -6.13 9.49
N TYR A 68 -2.62 -5.11 8.68
CA TYR A 68 -3.94 -4.49 8.51
C TYR A 68 -4.98 -5.48 7.98
N PHE A 69 -4.63 -6.29 6.98
CA PHE A 69 -5.53 -7.30 6.42
C PHE A 69 -5.68 -8.51 7.34
N GLN A 70 -4.61 -8.97 7.99
CA GLN A 70 -4.70 -10.02 9.02
C GLN A 70 -5.62 -9.61 10.18
N ALA A 71 -5.61 -8.34 10.59
CA ALA A 71 -6.52 -7.82 11.61
C ALA A 71 -8.00 -7.86 11.19
N GLN A 72 -8.28 -7.96 9.90
CA GLN A 72 -9.61 -8.16 9.33
C GLN A 72 -9.92 -9.64 9.06
N GLY A 73 -9.09 -10.57 9.56
CA GLY A 73 -9.24 -12.00 9.35
C GLY A 73 -8.86 -12.50 7.97
N LYS A 74 -8.21 -11.67 7.13
CA LYS A 74 -7.77 -12.07 5.79
C LYS A 74 -6.41 -12.74 5.85
N SER A 75 -6.26 -13.82 5.08
CA SER A 75 -4.99 -14.47 4.83
C SER A 75 -4.18 -13.69 3.80
N VAL A 76 -2.86 -13.61 4.03
CA VAL A 76 -1.95 -12.78 3.22
C VAL A 76 -0.76 -13.63 2.79
N LEU A 77 -0.22 -13.34 1.61
CA LEU A 77 1.05 -13.87 1.11
C LEU A 77 1.87 -12.71 0.52
N LEU A 78 3.18 -12.69 0.77
CA LEU A 78 4.07 -11.64 0.26
C LEU A 78 4.88 -12.16 -0.94
N ALA A 79 5.03 -11.34 -1.97
CA ALA A 79 5.90 -11.62 -3.11
C ALA A 79 7.10 -10.67 -3.11
N ALA A 80 8.31 -11.22 -3.03
CA ALA A 80 9.57 -10.47 -3.00
C ALA A 80 10.04 -10.08 -4.42
N GLY A 81 9.24 -9.25 -5.10
CA GLY A 81 9.49 -8.85 -6.49
C GLY A 81 10.58 -7.77 -6.67
N ASP A 82 11.10 -7.13 -5.60
CA ASP A 82 12.36 -6.37 -5.68
C ASP A 82 13.54 -7.35 -5.73
N THR A 83 13.77 -7.95 -6.90
CA THR A 83 14.85 -8.92 -7.14
C THR A 83 16.21 -8.26 -7.34
N PHE A 84 16.26 -6.93 -7.49
CA PHE A 84 17.50 -6.19 -7.70
C PHE A 84 18.25 -5.93 -6.40
N ARG A 85 17.53 -5.68 -5.30
CA ARG A 85 18.12 -5.34 -3.99
C ARG A 85 18.02 -6.52 -3.04
N ALA A 86 19.13 -7.21 -2.79
CA ALA A 86 19.20 -8.31 -1.82
C ALA A 86 18.64 -7.91 -0.43
N ALA A 87 19.02 -6.73 0.06
CA ALA A 87 18.53 -6.20 1.34
C ALA A 87 17.01 -5.95 1.36
N ALA A 88 16.38 -5.65 0.22
CA ALA A 88 14.92 -5.49 0.16
C ALA A 88 14.21 -6.83 0.38
N ARG A 89 14.75 -7.91 -0.21
CA ARG A 89 14.24 -9.28 0.01
C ARG A 89 14.39 -9.71 1.47
N GLU A 90 15.56 -9.52 2.07
CA GLU A 90 15.80 -9.83 3.49
C GLU A 90 14.87 -9.03 4.41
N GLN A 91 14.68 -7.74 4.11
CA GLN A 91 13.74 -6.91 4.85
C GLN A 91 12.30 -7.41 4.74
N LEU A 92 11.87 -7.83 3.54
CA LEU A 92 10.54 -8.39 3.34
C LEU A 92 10.38 -9.73 4.05
N GLN A 93 11.41 -10.59 4.05
CA GLN A 93 11.41 -11.84 4.82
C GLN A 93 11.31 -11.57 6.33
N ALA A 94 12.00 -10.57 6.86
CA ALA A 94 11.88 -10.17 8.25
C ALA A 94 10.45 -9.68 8.59
N TRP A 95 9.80 -8.94 7.68
CA TRP A 95 8.39 -8.57 7.83
C TRP A 95 7.45 -9.78 7.77
N GLY A 96 7.72 -10.73 6.87
CA GLY A 96 7.01 -12.00 6.79
C GLY A 96 7.10 -12.77 8.11
N GLY A 97 8.30 -12.95 8.65
CA GLY A 97 8.52 -13.60 9.95
C GLY A 97 7.79 -12.88 11.10
N ARG A 98 7.87 -11.55 11.17
CA ARG A 98 7.19 -10.75 12.21
C ARG A 98 5.67 -10.87 12.18
N ASN A 99 5.08 -10.99 10.99
CA ASN A 99 3.64 -11.10 10.82
C ASN A 99 3.17 -12.56 10.68
N ASN A 100 4.07 -13.54 10.76
CA ASN A 100 3.79 -14.95 10.47
C ASN A 100 3.12 -15.13 9.08
N VAL A 101 3.66 -14.46 8.07
CA VAL A 101 3.18 -14.47 6.68
C VAL A 101 4.23 -15.13 5.80
N THR A 102 3.79 -16.04 4.92
CA THR A 102 4.69 -16.65 3.94
C THR A 102 5.19 -15.62 2.93
N VAL A 103 6.50 -15.64 2.66
CA VAL A 103 7.13 -14.82 1.62
C VAL A 103 7.61 -15.73 0.50
N ILE A 104 7.14 -15.47 -0.72
CA ILE A 104 7.64 -16.10 -1.93
C ILE A 104 8.79 -15.24 -2.46
N SER A 105 9.95 -15.85 -2.60
CA SER A 105 11.17 -15.20 -3.07
C SER A 105 12.03 -16.18 -3.84
N GLN A 106 12.73 -15.70 -4.86
CA GLN A 106 13.77 -16.45 -5.56
C GLN A 106 15.14 -15.80 -5.31
N THR A 107 16.21 -16.61 -5.30
CA THR A 107 17.59 -16.13 -5.07
C THR A 107 18.14 -15.42 -6.30
N THR A 108 17.80 -15.93 -7.48
CA THR A 108 18.08 -15.38 -8.80
C THR A 108 16.79 -15.52 -9.59
N GLY A 109 16.17 -14.43 -10.01
CA GLY A 109 14.86 -14.52 -10.64
C GLY A 109 14.37 -13.23 -11.24
N ASP A 110 13.58 -13.39 -12.30
CA ASP A 110 12.75 -12.32 -12.84
C ASP A 110 11.66 -11.95 -11.83
N SER A 111 11.43 -10.65 -11.64
CA SER A 111 10.37 -10.13 -10.77
C SER A 111 9.00 -10.68 -11.18
N ALA A 112 8.76 -10.81 -12.49
CA ALA A 112 7.51 -11.37 -13.00
C ALA A 112 7.32 -12.83 -12.58
N ALA A 113 8.39 -13.64 -12.59
CA ALA A 113 8.35 -15.03 -12.16
C ALA A 113 8.02 -15.14 -10.65
N VAL A 114 8.61 -14.30 -9.80
CA VAL A 114 8.28 -14.27 -8.35
C VAL A 114 6.81 -13.92 -8.12
N CYS A 115 6.29 -12.92 -8.82
CA CYS A 115 4.88 -12.54 -8.72
C CYS A 115 3.95 -13.64 -9.25
N PHE A 116 4.31 -14.30 -10.34
CA PHE A 116 3.56 -15.43 -10.89
C PHE A 116 3.47 -16.59 -9.88
N ASP A 117 4.60 -17.02 -9.34
CA ASP A 117 4.66 -18.08 -8.33
C ASP A 117 3.85 -17.73 -7.08
N ALA A 118 3.89 -16.46 -6.65
CA ALA A 118 3.12 -15.98 -5.51
C ALA A 118 1.61 -16.07 -5.74
N VAL A 119 1.13 -15.66 -6.92
CA VAL A 119 -0.29 -15.77 -7.29
C VAL A 119 -0.72 -17.23 -7.39
N GLN A 120 0.09 -18.08 -8.01
CA GLN A 120 -0.20 -19.52 -8.11
C GLN A 120 -0.25 -20.20 -6.73
N ALA A 121 0.71 -19.88 -5.85
CA ALA A 121 0.72 -20.39 -4.48
C ALA A 121 -0.49 -19.90 -3.69
N ALA A 122 -0.89 -18.64 -3.85
CA ALA A 122 -2.07 -18.08 -3.20
C ALA A 122 -3.37 -18.76 -3.68
N LYS A 123 -3.53 -18.95 -5.00
CA LYS A 123 -4.65 -19.70 -5.58
C LYS A 123 -4.73 -21.13 -5.03
N ALA A 124 -3.61 -21.85 -5.03
CA ALA A 124 -3.55 -23.23 -4.55
C ALA A 124 -3.86 -23.38 -3.05
N ARG A 125 -3.52 -22.36 -2.25
CA ARG A 125 -3.70 -22.37 -0.79
C ARG A 125 -4.98 -21.67 -0.32
N GLY A 126 -5.77 -21.11 -1.23
CA GLY A 126 -6.95 -20.32 -0.89
C GLY A 126 -6.62 -19.06 -0.08
N ILE A 127 -5.49 -18.41 -0.38
CA ILE A 127 -5.08 -17.15 0.28
C ILE A 127 -5.87 -15.99 -0.31
N ASP A 128 -6.36 -15.09 0.53
CA ASP A 128 -7.20 -13.96 0.14
C ASP A 128 -6.43 -12.88 -0.60
N ILE A 129 -5.20 -12.57 -0.18
CA ILE A 129 -4.46 -11.38 -0.63
C ILE A 129 -2.99 -11.70 -0.93
N VAL A 130 -2.50 -11.20 -2.07
CA VAL A 130 -1.07 -11.19 -2.42
C VAL A 130 -0.56 -9.75 -2.40
N LEU A 131 0.47 -9.48 -1.61
CA LEU A 131 1.17 -8.19 -1.58
C LEU A 131 2.52 -8.32 -2.29
N ALA A 132 2.69 -7.67 -3.43
CA ALA A 132 3.90 -7.73 -4.23
C ALA A 132 4.77 -6.47 -4.06
N ASP A 133 6.03 -6.67 -3.64
CA ASP A 133 7.06 -5.63 -3.67
C ASP A 133 7.64 -5.52 -5.07
N THR A 134 8.06 -4.32 -5.48
CA THR A 134 8.73 -4.11 -6.77
C THR A 134 10.00 -3.28 -6.59
N ALA A 135 10.93 -3.41 -7.53
CA ALA A 135 12.09 -2.52 -7.56
C ALA A 135 11.64 -1.06 -7.74
N GLY A 136 12.28 -0.15 -7.00
CA GLY A 136 12.00 1.28 -7.10
C GLY A 136 12.98 2.01 -8.01
N ARG A 137 12.68 2.13 -9.30
CA ARG A 137 13.49 2.92 -10.23
C ARG A 137 12.73 4.18 -10.63
N LEU A 138 13.40 5.32 -10.64
CA LEU A 138 12.92 6.44 -11.45
C LEU A 138 13.08 6.04 -12.92
N PRO A 139 12.11 6.32 -13.80
CA PRO A 139 12.38 6.26 -15.22
C PRO A 139 13.51 7.26 -15.52
N THR A 140 14.57 6.76 -16.15
CA THR A 140 15.52 7.60 -16.91
C THR A 140 14.82 8.19 -18.11
#